data_AF-A0A812WHT5-F1
#
_entry.id   AF-A0A812WHT5-F1
#
_cell.length_a   1.000
_cell.length_b   1.000
_cell.length_c   1.000
_cell.angle_alpha   90.00
_cell.angle_beta   90.00
_cell.angle_gamma   90.00
#
_symmetry.space_group_name_H-M   'P 1'
#
loop_
_entity.id
_entity.type
_entity.pdbx_description
1 polymer ?
#
loop_
_entity_poly.entity_id
_entity_poly.type
_entity_poly.pdbx_seq_one_letter_code
_entity_poly.pdbx_strand_id
1 'polypeptide(L)'
;MSMRLPLACGGQAVNSVDDLDLDDLGYADLVYEQSLEDDKFTFIEGVKNPHSCTVLIQGSTDHAIAQMKDAIKDGLRATQNCVEDEATSFKLTLMWTR
;
A
#
# COMPACT_ATOMS: atom_id res chain seq x y z
N MET A 1 -14.22 5.66 7.90
CA MET A 1 -13.88 4.31 7.38
C MET A 1 -13.02 4.51 6.14
N SER A 2 -11.76 4.08 6.14
CA SER A 2 -10.86 4.26 4.99
C SER A 2 -11.32 3.38 3.82
N MET A 3 -11.64 3.98 2.67
CA MET A 3 -12.11 3.28 1.46
C MET A 3 -11.05 2.37 0.80
N ARG A 4 -9.85 2.29 1.38
CA ARG A 4 -8.73 1.49 0.85
C ARG A 4 -8.93 -0.02 0.99
N LEU A 5 -9.57 -0.48 2.05
CA LEU A 5 -9.83 -1.92 2.28
C LEU A 5 -10.76 -2.52 1.21
N PRO A 6 -11.93 -1.90 0.93
CA PRO A 6 -12.79 -2.29 -0.20
C PRO A 6 -12.04 -2.28 -1.54
N LEU A 7 -11.30 -1.20 -1.84
CA LEU A 7 -10.56 -1.07 -3.10
C LEU A 7 -9.38 -2.04 -3.22
N ALA A 8 -8.70 -2.36 -2.12
CA ALA A 8 -7.60 -3.31 -2.10
C ALA A 8 -8.14 -4.72 -2.33
N CYS A 9 -9.15 -5.14 -1.55
CA CYS A 9 -9.70 -6.51 -1.49
C CYS A 9 -10.74 -6.80 -2.59
N GLY A 10 -11.24 -5.79 -3.29
CA GLY A 10 -12.33 -5.90 -4.26
C GLY A 10 -13.73 -5.97 -3.64
N GLY A 11 -13.87 -5.62 -2.36
CA GLY A 11 -15.16 -5.61 -1.65
C GLY A 11 -15.91 -4.28 -1.80
N GLN A 12 -17.18 -4.27 -1.41
CA GLN A 12 -18.04 -3.08 -1.34
C GLN A 12 -18.29 -2.67 0.11
N ALA A 13 -18.48 -1.37 0.34
CA ALA A 13 -18.83 -0.86 1.67
C ALA A 13 -20.36 -0.80 1.79
N VAL A 14 -20.93 -1.70 2.58
CA VAL A 14 -22.37 -1.75 2.88
C VAL A 14 -22.68 -1.08 4.22
N ASN A 15 -23.86 -0.46 4.31
CA ASN A 15 -24.28 0.32 5.49
C ASN A 15 -24.96 -0.56 6.56
N SER A 16 -25.51 -1.69 6.17
CA SER A 16 -26.15 -2.66 7.05
C SER A 16 -25.58 -4.06 6.81
N VAL A 17 -25.50 -4.85 7.87
CA VAL A 17 -25.13 -6.27 7.81
C VAL A 17 -26.22 -7.12 7.17
N ASP A 18 -27.46 -6.64 7.14
CA ASP A 18 -28.59 -7.34 6.53
C ASP A 18 -28.60 -7.23 4.99
N ASP A 19 -27.90 -6.24 4.43
CA ASP A 19 -27.81 -5.96 2.99
C ASP A 19 -26.52 -6.54 2.37
N LEU A 20 -25.91 -7.53 3.01
CA LEU A 20 -24.57 -8.00 2.68
C LEU A 20 -24.63 -9.26 1.81
N ASP A 21 -24.28 -9.12 0.53
CA ASP A 21 -24.23 -10.24 -0.40
C ASP A 21 -22.81 -10.81 -0.52
N LEU A 22 -22.70 -12.06 -1.00
CA LEU A 22 -21.40 -12.72 -1.22
C LEU A 22 -20.52 -11.97 -2.22
N ASP A 23 -21.14 -11.22 -3.14
CA ASP A 23 -20.44 -10.42 -4.15
C ASP A 23 -19.83 -9.13 -3.56
N ASP A 24 -20.26 -8.70 -2.38
CA ASP A 24 -19.70 -7.52 -1.68
C ASP A 24 -18.44 -7.86 -0.88
N LEU A 25 -18.14 -9.15 -0.69
CA LEU A 25 -16.99 -9.61 0.09
C LEU A 25 -15.71 -9.61 -0.74
N GLY A 26 -14.68 -8.91 -0.24
CA GLY A 26 -13.35 -8.94 -0.82
C GLY A 26 -12.58 -10.23 -0.54
N TYR A 27 -11.56 -10.51 -1.35
CA TYR A 27 -10.72 -11.71 -1.23
C TYR A 27 -9.29 -11.37 -0.79
N ALA A 28 -8.72 -12.16 0.12
CA ALA A 28 -7.30 -12.16 0.46
C ALA A 28 -6.86 -13.60 0.80
N ASP A 29 -5.69 -14.02 0.31
CA ASP A 29 -5.14 -15.34 0.62
C ASP A 29 -4.67 -15.46 2.07
N LEU A 30 -4.06 -14.40 2.60
CA LEU A 30 -3.46 -14.42 3.94
C LEU A 30 -3.87 -13.16 4.69
N VAL A 31 -4.51 -13.36 5.84
CA VAL A 31 -4.82 -12.30 6.79
C VAL A 31 -4.24 -12.69 8.13
N TYR A 32 -3.36 -11.86 8.68
CA TYR A 32 -2.77 -12.10 9.98
C TYR A 32 -2.62 -10.79 10.76
N GLU A 33 -2.66 -10.92 12.08
CA GLU A 33 -2.36 -9.81 12.98
C GLU A 33 -0.91 -9.96 13.43
N GLN A 34 -0.16 -8.87 13.35
CA GLN A 34 1.16 -8.76 13.92
C GLN A 34 1.16 -7.62 14.93
N SER A 35 1.53 -7.93 16.17
CA SER A 35 1.76 -6.92 17.19
C SER A 35 3.16 -6.34 17.01
N LEU A 36 3.25 -5.04 16.75
CA LEU A 36 4.51 -4.30 16.76
C LEU A 36 4.45 -3.30 17.93
N GLU A 37 5.37 -3.46 18.87
CA GLU A 37 5.40 -2.68 20.12
C GLU A 37 4.07 -2.83 20.89
N ASP A 38 3.36 -1.72 21.11
CA ASP A 38 2.06 -1.69 21.80
C ASP A 38 0.86 -1.72 20.83
N ASP A 39 1.12 -1.64 19.51
CA ASP A 39 0.09 -1.57 18.48
C ASP A 39 -0.09 -2.91 17.74
N LYS A 40 -1.34 -3.19 17.36
CA LYS A 40 -1.71 -4.37 16.59
C LYS A 40 -2.03 -3.96 15.16
N PHE A 41 -1.30 -4.54 14.21
CA PHE A 41 -1.49 -4.30 12.79
C PHE A 41 -2.05 -5.55 12.12
N THR A 42 -3.15 -5.39 11.39
CA THR A 42 -3.70 -6.45 10.54
C THR A 42 -3.10 -6.32 9.15
N PHE A 43 -2.34 -7.33 8.74
CA PHE A 43 -1.78 -7.46 7.40
C PHE A 43 -2.71 -8.32 6.55
N ILE A 44 -2.96 -7.86 5.32
CA ILE A 44 -3.82 -8.51 4.34
C ILE A 44 -2.99 -8.67 3.07
N GLU A 45 -2.69 -9.92 2.71
CA GLU A 45 -1.80 -10.28 1.61
C GLU A 45 -2.48 -11.25 0.62
N GLY A 46 -1.92 -11.33 -0.59
CA GLY A 46 -2.41 -12.22 -1.65
C GLY A 46 -3.81 -11.86 -2.13
N VAL A 47 -4.06 -10.56 -2.31
CA VAL A 47 -5.28 -10.09 -2.96
C VAL A 47 -5.17 -10.27 -4.48
N LYS A 48 -6.24 -10.77 -5.11
CA LYS A 48 -6.27 -11.07 -6.55
C LYS A 48 -6.08 -9.85 -7.46
N ASN A 49 -6.52 -8.67 -7.02
CA ASN A 49 -6.44 -7.45 -7.81
C ASN A 49 -6.13 -6.22 -6.93
N PRO A 50 -4.87 -6.07 -6.46
CA PRO A 50 -4.53 -5.04 -5.49
C PRO A 50 -4.44 -3.67 -6.17
N HIS A 51 -5.52 -2.89 -6.13
CA HIS A 51 -5.50 -1.48 -6.57
C HIS A 51 -4.87 -0.53 -5.54
N SER A 52 -4.64 -1.01 -4.33
CA SER A 52 -4.04 -0.22 -3.25
C SER A 52 -3.04 -1.07 -2.48
N CYS A 53 -1.85 -0.53 -2.28
CA CYS A 53 -0.84 -1.06 -1.37
C CYS A 53 -0.68 -0.13 -0.16
N THR A 54 -0.33 -0.71 0.98
CA THR A 54 -0.04 0.05 2.20
C THR A 54 1.43 -0.15 2.55
N VAL A 55 2.16 0.96 2.74
CA VAL A 55 3.55 0.95 3.21
C VAL A 55 3.54 1.41 4.67
N LEU A 56 4.01 0.55 5.57
CA LEU A 56 4.19 0.88 6.98
C LEU A 56 5.61 1.45 7.18
N ILE A 57 5.70 2.63 7.78
CA ILE A 57 6.98 3.30 8.09
C ILE A 57 7.04 3.49 9.59
N GLN A 58 8.06 2.93 10.22
CA GLN A 58 8.35 3.11 11.64
C GLN A 58 9.61 3.97 11.79
N GLY A 59 9.56 4.96 12.67
CA GLY A 59 10.67 5.88 12.90
C GLY A 59 10.68 6.36 14.34
N SER A 60 11.83 6.84 14.79
CA SER A 60 12.04 7.28 16.17
C SER A 60 11.55 8.69 16.48
N THR A 61 11.30 9.51 15.45
CA THR A 61 10.84 10.89 15.61
C THR A 61 9.79 11.25 14.56
N ASP A 62 8.76 11.98 14.97
CA ASP A 62 7.67 12.41 14.07
C ASP A 62 8.18 13.21 12.87
N HIS A 63 9.21 14.04 13.09
CA HIS A 63 9.78 14.85 12.03
C HIS A 63 10.46 14.00 10.95
N ALA A 64 11.19 12.95 11.34
CA ALA A 64 11.80 12.01 10.39
C ALA A 64 10.74 11.19 9.64
N ILE A 65 9.68 10.76 10.32
CA ILE A 65 8.56 10.02 9.70
C ILE A 65 7.87 10.90 8.65
N ALA A 66 7.61 12.17 8.97
CA ALA A 66 7.02 13.12 8.02
C ALA A 66 7.90 13.31 6.78
N GLN A 67 9.21 13.51 6.97
CA GLN A 67 10.15 13.64 5.85
C GLN A 67 10.21 12.37 4.98
N MET A 68 10.24 11.18 5.58
CA MET A 68 10.22 9.92 4.84
C MET A 68 8.91 9.74 4.05
N LYS A 69 7.77 10.08 4.65
CA LYS A 69 6.47 10.02 4.01
C LYS A 69 6.39 10.91 2.78
N ASP A 70 6.93 12.12 2.86
CA ASP A 70 6.94 13.05 1.73
C ASP A 70 7.93 12.59 0.64
N ALA A 71 9.13 12.16 1.03
CA ALA A 71 10.13 11.60 0.10
C ALA A 71 9.59 10.39 -0.70
N ILE A 72 8.88 9.46 -0.03
CA ILE A 72 8.29 8.30 -0.70
C ILE A 72 7.17 8.72 -1.66
N LYS A 73 6.32 9.68 -1.27
CA LYS A 73 5.26 10.19 -2.17
C LYS A 73 5.84 10.84 -3.42
N ASP A 74 6.89 11.64 -3.26
CA ASP A 74 7.53 12.31 -4.39
C ASP A 74 8.26 11.31 -5.29
N GLY A 75 8.94 10.32 -4.72
CA GLY A 75 9.56 9.22 -5.47
C GLY A 75 8.56 8.38 -6.25
N LEU A 76 7.39 8.08 -5.66
CA LEU A 76 6.31 7.35 -6.34
C LEU A 76 5.74 8.15 -7.52
N ARG A 77 5.55 9.46 -7.35
CA ARG A 77 5.12 10.35 -8.45
C ARG A 77 6.14 10.42 -9.58
N ALA A 78 7.43 10.55 -9.24
CA ALA A 78 8.49 10.56 -10.24
C ALA A 78 8.53 9.24 -11.02
N THR A 79 8.40 8.11 -10.33
CA THR A 79 8.37 6.78 -10.96
C THR A 79 7.14 6.60 -11.83
N GLN A 80 5.97 7.06 -11.38
CA GLN A 80 4.73 7.04 -12.15
C GLN A 80 4.90 7.81 -13.47
N ASN A 81 5.41 9.04 -13.41
CA ASN A 81 5.66 9.85 -14.61
C ASN A 81 6.61 9.12 -15.58
N CYS A 82 7.66 8.48 -15.06
CA CYS A 82 8.58 7.70 -15.91
C CYS A 82 7.92 6.48 -16.58
N VAL A 83 6.96 5.83 -15.90
CA VAL A 83 6.21 4.71 -16.48
C VAL A 83 5.22 5.19 -17.53
N GLU A 84 4.56 6.33 -17.29
CA GLU A 84 3.60 6.93 -18.22
C GLU A 84 4.26 7.49 -19.48
N ASP A 85 5.47 8.05 -19.36
CA ASP A 85 6.15 8.69 -20.48
C ASP A 85 6.86 7.70 -21.43
N GLU A 86 6.98 6.39 -21.10
CA GLU A 86 7.76 5.34 -21.81
C GLU A 86 9.22 5.70 -22.19
N ALA A 87 9.67 6.91 -21.85
CA ALA A 87 10.82 7.57 -22.42
C ALA A 87 11.66 8.23 -21.32
N THR A 88 12.17 7.43 -20.40
CA THR A 88 13.44 7.78 -19.76
C THR A 88 14.20 6.51 -19.44
N SER A 89 15.22 6.21 -20.23
CA SER A 89 16.14 5.10 -20.00
C SER A 89 16.73 5.21 -18.59
N PHE A 90 16.27 4.38 -17.65
CA PHE A 90 16.98 4.14 -16.40
C PHE A 90 18.22 3.30 -16.72
N LYS A 91 19.30 3.97 -17.14
CA LYS A 91 20.63 3.38 -17.09
C LYS A 91 21.12 3.50 -15.66
N LEU A 92 20.62 2.60 -14.79
CA LEU A 92 21.17 2.41 -13.46
C LEU A 92 22.54 1.73 -13.61
N THR A 93 23.54 2.48 -14.07
CA THR A 93 24.94 2.08 -13.93
C THR A 93 25.23 2.17 -12.44
N LEU A 94 24.94 1.10 -11.73
CA LEU A 94 25.52 0.80 -10.43
C LEU A 94 27.03 0.75 -10.65
N MET A 95 27.68 1.89 -10.48
CA MET A 95 29.13 2.01 -10.43
C MET A 95 29.57 1.44 -9.09
N TRP A 96 29.50 0.10 -8.96
CA TRP A 96 30.36 -0.61 -8.03
C TRP A 96 31.76 -0.51 -8.62
N THR A 97 32.61 0.24 -7.92
CA THR A 97 34.07 0.27 -8.02
C THR A 97 34.67 -0.96 -8.70
N ARG A 98 35.16 -0.73 -9.91
CA ARG A 98 36.50 -1.15 -10.34
C ARG A 98 37.16 0.00 -11.07
#